data_AF-A0A2D7C045-F1
#
_entry.id   AF-A0A2D7C045-F1
#
_cell.length_a   1.000
_cell.length_b   1.000
_cell.length_c   1.000
_cell.angle_alpha   90.00
_cell.angle_beta   90.00
_cell.angle_gamma   90.00
#
_symmetry.space_group_name_H-M   'P 1'
#
loop_
_entity.id
_entity.type
_entity.pdbx_description
1 polymer ?
#
loop_
_entity_poly.entity_id
_entity_poly.type
_entity_poly.pdbx_seq_one_letter_code
_entity_poly.pdbx_strand_id
1 'polypeptide(L)'
;MRVLGNNILVAEAKKEEQTAGGIILQNDIATGNKPAVVIATSGSEDVIMAGLMPEQKVYLDWTKAFAVELDGLKCAVVDVEHVKLIVGDVS
;
A
#
# COMPACT_ATOMS: atom_id res chain seq x y z
N MET A 1 -7.99 -3.46 -15.93
CA MET A 1 -6.61 -3.86 -15.54
C MET A 1 -6.66 -5.19 -14.80
N ARG A 2 -5.60 -6.02 -14.84
CA ARG A 2 -5.48 -7.25 -14.05
C ARG A 2 -4.06 -7.39 -13.49
N VAL A 3 -3.94 -7.69 -12.20
CA VAL A 3 -2.65 -7.98 -11.53
C VAL A 3 -2.32 -9.47 -11.72
N LEU A 4 -1.06 -9.80 -12.01
CA LEU A 4 -0.59 -11.15 -12.35
C LEU A 4 0.45 -11.66 -11.34
N GLY A 5 0.68 -12.97 -11.30
CA GLY A 5 1.65 -13.59 -10.39
C GLY A 5 1.25 -13.44 -8.93
N ASN A 6 2.24 -13.36 -8.03
CA ASN A 6 2.03 -13.16 -6.59
C ASN A 6 1.99 -11.66 -6.22
N ASN A 7 1.60 -10.81 -7.17
CA ASN A 7 1.68 -9.38 -7.02
C ASN A 7 0.38 -8.77 -6.50
N ILE A 8 0.52 -7.57 -5.96
CA ILE A 8 -0.53 -6.61 -5.69
C ILE A 8 -0.20 -5.27 -6.36
N LEU A 9 -1.24 -4.48 -6.67
CA LEU A 9 -1.11 -3.07 -7.05
C LEU A 9 -1.40 -2.20 -5.83
N VAL A 10 -0.54 -1.23 -5.57
CA VAL A 10 -0.67 -0.29 -4.46
C VAL A 10 -0.49 1.15 -4.93
N ALA A 11 -1.00 2.11 -4.16
CA ALA A 11 -0.62 3.52 -4.25
C ALA A 11 -0.17 4.04 -2.88
N GLU A 12 0.64 5.09 -2.85
CA GLU A 12 1.02 5.76 -1.60
C GLU A 12 -0.26 6.22 -0.88
N ALA A 13 -0.39 5.87 0.40
CA ALA A 13 -1.52 6.33 1.19
C ALA A 13 -1.42 7.86 1.36
N LYS A 14 -2.51 8.57 1.06
CA LYS A 14 -2.57 10.02 1.31
C LYS A 14 -2.35 10.27 2.80
N LYS A 15 -1.59 11.31 3.14
CA LYS A 15 -1.48 11.80 4.51
C LYS A 15 -2.89 12.17 5.00
N GLU A 16 -3.25 11.75 6.21
CA GLU A 16 -4.45 12.27 6.87
C GLU A 16 -4.21 13.76 7.18
N GLU A 17 -4.83 14.62 6.38
CA GLU A 17 -4.95 16.04 6.67
C GLU A 17 -6.12 16.27 7.64
N GLN A 18 -6.02 15.77 8.88
CA GLN A 18 -6.96 16.17 9.92
C GLN A 18 -6.30 17.14 10.90
N THR A 19 -6.72 18.40 10.81
CA THR A 19 -6.63 19.34 11.92
C THR A 19 -8.02 19.93 12.18
N ALA A 20 -8.69 19.49 13.24
CA ALA A 20 -9.84 20.23 13.80
C ALA A 20 -9.40 21.41 14.71
N GLY A 21 -8.08 21.63 14.86
CA GLY A 21 -7.51 22.65 15.75
C GLY A 21 -6.34 23.47 15.17
N GLY A 22 -6.14 23.46 13.85
CA GLY A 22 -5.16 24.35 13.18
C GLY A 22 -3.67 24.08 13.47
N ILE A 23 -3.31 23.01 14.17
CA ILE A 23 -1.91 22.62 14.38
C ILE A 23 -1.50 21.64 13.28
N ILE A 24 -0.65 22.08 12.37
CA ILE A 24 0.07 21.17 11.47
C ILE A 24 1.10 20.42 12.32
N LEU A 25 0.91 19.10 12.46
CA LEU A 25 1.92 18.21 13.03
C LEU A 25 3.12 18.14 12.08
N GLN A 26 4.04 19.09 12.19
CA GLN A 26 5.39 18.99 11.63
C GLN A 26 6.19 17.99 12.47
N ASN A 27 5.88 16.72 12.35
CA ASN A 27 6.77 15.64 12.72
C ASN A 27 6.66 14.57 11.65
N ASP A 28 7.14 14.91 10.44
CA ASP A 28 7.61 13.91 9.49
C ASP A 28 8.84 13.25 10.15
N ILE A 29 8.59 12.33 11.09
CA ILE A 29 9.50 11.18 11.17
C ILE A 29 9.17 10.44 9.89
N ALA A 30 9.87 10.82 8.82
CA ALA A 30 9.92 10.05 7.60
C ALA A 30 10.57 8.72 7.97
N THR A 31 9.80 7.83 8.58
CA THR A 31 10.11 6.41 8.52
C THR A 31 10.20 6.13 7.03
N GLY A 32 11.33 5.56 6.57
CA GLY A 32 11.63 5.42 5.14
C GLY A 32 10.57 4.62 4.35
N ASN A 33 9.57 4.08 5.03
CA ASN A 33 8.51 3.25 4.48
C ASN A 33 7.18 3.96 4.66
N LYS A 34 6.81 4.80 3.69
CA LYS A 34 5.46 5.38 3.66
C LYS A 34 4.42 4.26 3.53
N PRO A 35 3.26 4.35 4.21
CA PRO A 35 2.19 3.38 4.01
C PRO A 35 1.64 3.45 2.58
N ALA A 36 1.14 2.32 2.10
CA ALA A 36 0.47 2.19 0.82
C ALA A 36 -0.97 1.72 1.03
N VAL A 37 -1.84 1.94 0.06
CA VAL A 37 -3.19 1.37 -0.01
C VAL A 37 -3.23 0.38 -1.16
N VAL A 38 -3.76 -0.83 -0.89
CA VAL A 38 -3.97 -1.85 -1.91
C VAL A 38 -5.10 -1.42 -2.84
N ILE A 39 -4.80 -1.31 -4.13
CA ILE A 39 -5.79 -0.99 -5.18
C ILE A 39 -6.38 -2.27 -5.75
N ALA A 40 -5.54 -3.27 -6.02
CA ALA A 40 -5.96 -4.53 -6.58
C ALA A 40 -5.00 -5.65 -6.20
N THR A 41 -5.51 -6.87 -6.12
CA THR A 41 -4.73 -8.07 -5.83
C THR A 41 -4.78 -9.03 -7.02
N SER A 42 -3.77 -9.89 -7.13
CA SER A 42 -3.89 -11.10 -7.95
C SER A 42 -4.75 -12.14 -7.23
N GLY A 43 -5.22 -13.16 -7.96
CA GLY A 43 -5.90 -14.32 -7.39
C GLY A 43 -4.96 -15.47 -7.03
N SER A 44 -3.68 -15.18 -6.76
CA SER A 44 -2.70 -16.19 -6.38
C SER A 44 -2.94 -16.71 -4.96
N GLU A 45 -2.59 -17.97 -4.71
CA GLU A 45 -2.75 -18.59 -3.39
C GLU A 45 -1.95 -17.84 -2.32
N ASP A 46 -0.73 -17.40 -2.62
CA ASP A 46 0.12 -16.67 -1.67
C ASP A 46 -0.50 -15.32 -1.25
N VAL A 47 -1.12 -14.61 -2.20
CA VAL A 47 -1.81 -13.34 -1.90
C VAL A 47 -3.08 -13.56 -1.08
N ILE A 48 -3.83 -14.62 -1.39
CA ILE A 48 -5.03 -15.00 -0.63
C ILE A 48 -4.66 -15.42 0.79
N MET A 49 -3.63 -16.26 0.95
CA MET A 49 -3.13 -16.73 2.24
C MET A 49 -2.56 -15.61 3.11
N ALA A 50 -1.97 -14.58 2.49
CA ALA A 50 -1.53 -13.37 3.18
C ALA A 50 -2.70 -12.48 3.66
N GLY A 51 -3.94 -12.75 3.26
CA GLY A 51 -5.11 -11.99 3.65
C GLY A 51 -5.18 -10.59 3.01
N LEU A 52 -4.48 -10.38 1.90
CA LEU A 52 -4.44 -9.10 1.21
C LEU A 52 -5.73 -8.86 0.42
N MET A 53 -6.32 -7.69 0.65
CA MET A 53 -7.55 -7.26 0.01
C MET A 53 -7.42 -5.80 -0.44
N PRO A 54 -8.15 -5.39 -1.50
CA PRO A 54 -8.29 -3.98 -1.85
C PRO A 54 -8.71 -3.12 -0.65
N GLU A 55 -8.35 -1.85 -0.70
CA GLU A 55 -8.63 -0.81 0.33
C GLU A 55 -7.86 -0.97 1.65
N GLN A 56 -7.15 -2.09 1.87
CA GLN A 56 -6.29 -2.24 3.03
C GLN A 56 -5.08 -1.31 2.96
N LYS A 57 -4.72 -0.74 4.10
CA LYS A 57 -3.47 0.00 4.27
C LYS A 57 -2.37 -0.99 4.61
N VAL A 58 -1.22 -0.89 3.96
CA VAL A 58 -0.09 -1.82 4.11
C VAL A 58 1.24 -1.08 4.23
N TYR A 59 2.24 -1.73 4.82
CA TYR A 59 3.64 -1.33 4.70
C TYR A 59 4.39 -2.39 3.89
N LEU A 60 5.23 -1.93 2.98
CA LEU A 60 5.98 -2.76 2.03
C LEU A 60 7.37 -2.17 1.80
N ASP A 61 8.26 -2.99 1.24
CA ASP A 61 9.57 -2.53 0.78
C ASP A 61 9.46 -1.86 -0.61
N TRP A 62 9.46 -0.54 -0.62
CA TRP A 62 9.32 0.25 -1.85
C TRP A 62 10.50 0.07 -2.81
N THR A 63 11.68 -0.34 -2.33
CA THR A 63 12.85 -0.59 -3.18
C THR A 63 12.69 -1.82 -4.06
N LYS A 64 11.73 -2.69 -3.71
CA LYS A 64 11.35 -3.89 -4.47
C LYS A 64 10.09 -3.70 -5.31
N ALA A 65 9.46 -2.53 -5.24
CA ALA A 65 8.24 -2.25 -5.96
C ALA A 65 8.53 -1.72 -7.37
N PHE A 66 7.75 -2.16 -8.35
CA PHE A 66 7.81 -1.70 -9.72
C PHE A 66 6.83 -0.54 -9.93
N ALA A 67 7.35 0.68 -10.06
CA ALA A 67 6.53 1.88 -10.23
C ALA A 67 5.81 1.87 -11.60
N VAL A 68 4.51 2.18 -11.60
CA VAL A 68 3.67 2.30 -12.79
C VAL A 68 2.76 3.52 -12.69
N GLU A 69 2.39 4.09 -13.84
CA GLU A 69 1.38 5.13 -13.91
C GLU A 69 0.17 4.59 -14.68
N LEU A 70 -1.02 4.68 -14.08
CA LEU A 70 -2.26 4.17 -14.64
C LEU A 70 -3.30 5.28 -14.54
N ASP A 71 -3.84 5.72 -15.67
CA ASP A 71 -4.84 6.80 -15.75
C ASP A 71 -4.41 8.08 -14.98
N GLY A 72 -3.11 8.40 -15.02
CA GLY A 72 -2.51 9.55 -14.30
C GLY A 72 -2.30 9.33 -12.80
N LEU A 73 -2.60 8.14 -12.27
CA LEU A 73 -2.35 7.77 -10.88
C LEU A 73 -0.99 7.06 -10.76
N LYS A 74 -0.14 7.55 -9.86
CA LYS A 74 1.13 6.91 -9.49
C LYS A 74 0.86 5.72 -8.59
N CYS A 75 1.22 4.54 -9.07
CA CYS A 75 1.05 3.27 -8.39
C CYS A 75 2.37 2.49 -8.39
N ALA A 76 2.39 1.37 -7.68
CA ALA A 76 3.44 0.39 -7.79
C ALA A 76 2.87 -1.02 -7.75
N VAL A 77 3.50 -1.93 -8.49
CA VAL A 77 3.25 -3.37 -8.42
C VAL A 77 4.33 -3.98 -7.54
N VAL A 78 3.95 -4.81 -6.58
CA VAL A 78 4.90 -5.44 -5.66
C VAL A 78 4.49 -6.88 -5.38
N ASP A 79 5.48 -7.76 -5.25
CA ASP A 79 5.26 -9.14 -4.83
C ASP A 79 4.83 -9.18 -3.35
N VAL A 80 3.90 -10.07 -3.02
CA VAL A 80 3.39 -10.25 -1.66
C VAL A 80 4.50 -10.51 -0.63
N GLU A 81 5.60 -11.16 -1.02
CA GLU A 81 6.74 -11.42 -0.10
C GLU A 81 7.40 -10.13 0.43
N HIS A 82 7.22 -9.02 -0.27
CA HIS A 82 7.76 -7.71 0.09
C HIS A 82 6.78 -6.85 0.87
N VAL A 83 5.54 -7.31 1.06
CA VAL A 83 4.59 -6.72 2.01
C VAL A 83 4.94 -7.18 3.41
N LYS A 84 5.06 -6.23 4.34
CA LYS A 84 5.56 -6.47 5.71
C LYS A 84 4.48 -6.35 6.77
N LEU A 85 3.42 -5.60 6.49
CA LEU A 85 2.34 -5.35 7.45
C LEU A 85 1.05 -5.00 6.72
N ILE A 86 -0.07 -5.54 7.19
CA ILE A 86 -1.42 -5.04 6.90
C ILE A 86 -1.89 -4.24 8.13
N VAL A 87 -2.37 -3.02 7.90
CA VAL A 87 -2.87 -2.11 8.92
C VAL A 87 -4.41 -2.21 8.93
N GLY A 88 -4.95 -2.81 9.98
CA GLY A 88 -6.38 -2.93 10.21
C GLY A 88 -6.65 -3.52 11.60
N ASP A 89 -7.88 -3.37 12.10
CA ASP A 89 -8.33 -4.05 13.31
C ASP A 89 -8.50 -5.54 13.00
N VAL A 90 -7.69 -6.37 13.65
CA VAL A 90 -7.83 -7.82 13.62
C VAL A 90 -9.11 -8.17 14.38
N SER A 91 -10.20 -8.38 13.65
CA SER A 91 -11.49 -8.85 14.21
C SER A 91 -11.49 -10.35 14.39
#